data_AF-A0A853SXF7-F1
#
_entry.id   AF-A0A853SXF7-F1
#
_cell.length_a   1.000
_cell.length_b   1.000
_cell.length_c   1.000
_cell.angle_alpha   90.00
_cell.angle_beta   90.00
_cell.angle_gamma   90.00
#
_symmetry.space_group_name_H-M   'P 1'
#
loop_
_entity.id
_entity.type
_entity.pdbx_description
1 polymer ?
#
loop_
_entity_poly.entity_id
_entity_poly.type
_entity_poly.pdbx_seq_one_letter_code
_entity_poly.pdbx_strand_id
1 'polypeptide(L)'
;MKFSSTIKVTGMKFSKGKMDNGTEFDSTKVYVETELDTSKDTAMGTACAEYGLGKADEYQKYKHLADALPFMAIADMEIVTNGKTQKTVIHSLKPIEPVKAAVSGGKNVAA
;
A
#
# COMPACT_ATOMS: atom_id res chain seq x y z
N MET A 1 -4.37 14.35 10.17
CA MET A 1 -2.95 14.79 10.03
C MET A 1 -2.45 14.28 8.69
N LYS A 2 -2.02 15.17 7.78
CA LYS A 2 -1.61 14.81 6.42
C LYS A 2 -0.09 14.82 6.28
N PHE A 3 0.45 13.88 5.52
CA PHE A 3 1.87 13.77 5.19
C PHE A 3 2.03 13.06 3.85
N SER A 4 3.17 13.25 3.19
CA SER A 4 3.51 12.56 1.95
C SER A 4 4.65 11.59 2.22
N SER A 5 4.61 10.39 1.65
CA SER A 5 5.63 9.35 1.86
C SER A 5 5.89 8.57 0.58
N THR A 6 7.14 8.18 0.36
CA THR A 6 7.50 7.24 -0.71
C THR A 6 7.26 5.82 -0.21
N ILE A 7 6.41 5.08 -0.92
CA ILE A 7 6.00 3.73 -0.55
C ILE A 7 6.18 2.76 -1.71
N LYS A 8 6.42 1.48 -1.39
CA LYS A 8 6.44 0.40 -2.37
C LYS A 8 5.08 -0.28 -2.40
N VAL A 9 4.33 -0.03 -3.48
CA VAL A 9 3.01 -0.64 -3.69
C VAL A 9 3.20 -2.04 -4.25
N THR A 10 2.70 -3.04 -3.53
CA THR A 10 2.79 -4.46 -3.90
C THR A 10 1.49 -5.00 -4.47
N GLY A 11 0.36 -4.32 -4.22
CA GLY A 11 -0.92 -4.69 -4.79
C GLY A 11 -2.03 -3.70 -4.46
N MET A 12 -3.19 -3.93 -5.08
CA MET A 12 -4.40 -3.15 -4.81
C MET A 12 -5.63 -4.02 -5.05
N LYS A 13 -6.69 -3.82 -4.26
CA LYS A 13 -8.00 -4.44 -4.52
C LYS A 13 -9.12 -3.45 -4.25
N PHE A 14 -10.25 -3.63 -4.91
CA PHE A 14 -11.49 -2.96 -4.56
C PHE A 14 -12.53 -3.97 -4.06
N SER A 15 -13.48 -3.48 -3.26
CA SER A 15 -14.61 -4.23 -2.73
C SER A 15 -15.83 -3.34 -2.84
N LYS A 16 -16.79 -3.73 -3.68
CA LYS A 16 -18.05 -3.02 -3.90
C LYS A 16 -19.22 -3.98 -3.88
N GLY A 17 -20.27 -3.67 -3.12
CA GLY A 17 -21.44 -4.53 -3.02
C GLY A 17 -22.39 -4.14 -1.90
N LYS A 18 -23.31 -5.05 -1.58
CA LYS A 18 -24.25 -4.95 -0.46
C LYS A 18 -24.06 -6.15 0.45
N MET A 19 -24.02 -5.92 1.76
CA MET A 19 -24.11 -6.96 2.77
C MET A 19 -25.57 -7.43 2.91
N ASP A 20 -25.77 -8.61 3.48
CA ASP A 20 -27.10 -9.22 3.68
C ASP A 20 -28.03 -8.35 4.55
N ASN A 21 -27.46 -7.51 5.41
CA ASN A 21 -28.19 -6.55 6.25
C ASN A 21 -28.56 -5.25 5.52
N GLY A 22 -28.33 -5.15 4.20
CA GLY A 22 -28.60 -3.98 3.38
C GLY A 22 -27.50 -2.92 3.39
N THR A 23 -26.41 -3.09 4.14
CA THR A 23 -25.31 -2.12 4.19
C THR A 23 -24.50 -2.17 2.90
N GLU A 24 -24.45 -1.05 2.18
CA GLU A 24 -23.56 -0.88 1.03
C GLU A 24 -22.12 -0.72 1.49
N PHE A 25 -21.20 -1.43 0.83
CA PHE A 25 -19.77 -1.21 0.99
C PHE A 25 -19.15 -0.84 -0.34
N ASP A 26 -18.27 0.16 -0.31
CA ASP A 26 -17.49 0.60 -1.45
C ASP A 26 -16.14 1.10 -0.96
N SER A 27 -15.09 0.34 -1.22
CA SER A 27 -13.74 0.65 -0.74
C SER A 27 -12.65 0.11 -1.67
N THR A 28 -11.54 0.85 -1.77
CA THR A 28 -10.29 0.38 -2.37
C THR A 28 -9.22 0.30 -1.28
N LYS A 29 -8.41 -0.75 -1.35
CA LYS A 29 -7.32 -1.05 -0.42
C LYS A 29 -6.02 -1.22 -1.20
N VAL A 30 -4.96 -0.60 -0.69
CA VAL A 30 -3.61 -0.63 -1.25
C VAL A 30 -2.72 -1.42 -0.30
N TYR A 31 -1.95 -2.33 -0.88
CA TYR A 31 -0.99 -3.17 -0.18
C TYR A 31 0.41 -2.59 -0.36
N VAL A 32 1.08 -2.38 0.76
CA VAL A 32 2.35 -1.65 0.82
C VAL A 32 3.36 -2.47 1.61
N GLU A 33 4.55 -2.63 1.05
CA GLU A 33 5.68 -3.22 1.76
C GLU A 33 6.16 -2.24 2.85
N THR A 34 6.12 -2.69 4.11
CA THR A 34 6.47 -1.89 5.28
C THR A 34 7.49 -2.66 6.12
N GLU A 35 8.57 -1.99 6.54
CA GLU A 35 9.59 -2.59 7.39
C GLU A 35 9.03 -2.95 8.76
N LEU A 36 9.47 -4.10 9.29
CA LEU A 36 9.18 -4.48 10.67
C LEU A 36 10.06 -3.68 11.64
N ASP A 37 9.57 -3.44 12.85
CA ASP A 37 10.32 -2.75 13.89
C ASP A 37 11.50 -3.60 14.38
N THR A 38 12.71 -3.24 13.94
CA THR A 38 13.97 -3.89 14.27
C THR A 38 14.59 -3.37 15.57
N SER A 39 13.97 -2.42 16.27
CA SER A 39 14.55 -1.75 17.44
C SER A 39 14.91 -2.68 18.60
N LYS A 40 14.28 -3.86 18.65
CA LYS A 40 14.50 -4.88 19.69
C LYS A 40 15.30 -6.09 19.22
N ASP A 41 15.81 -6.08 17.99
CA ASP A 41 16.51 -7.22 17.36
C ASP A 41 15.68 -8.53 17.33
N THR A 42 14.35 -8.41 17.44
CA THR A 42 13.40 -9.55 17.43
C THR A 42 12.67 -9.71 16.10
N ALA A 43 12.90 -8.82 15.13
CA ALA A 43 12.22 -8.81 13.85
C ALA A 43 13.17 -8.44 12.72
N MET A 44 12.89 -8.94 11.51
CA MET A 44 13.68 -8.67 10.31
C MET A 44 12.78 -8.66 9.07
N GLY A 45 13.18 -7.90 8.05
CA GLY A 45 12.47 -7.82 6.78
C GLY A 45 11.22 -6.93 6.82
N THR A 46 10.25 -7.28 5.99
CA THR A 46 9.08 -6.45 5.71
C THR A 46 7.78 -7.24 5.83
N ALA A 47 6.70 -6.56 6.23
CA ALA A 47 5.34 -7.05 6.17
C ALA A 47 4.51 -6.26 5.15
N CYS A 48 3.33 -6.79 4.83
CA CYS A 48 2.38 -6.12 3.97
C CYS A 48 1.37 -5.34 4.82
N ALA A 49 1.42 -4.01 4.75
CA ALA A 49 0.44 -3.13 5.37
C ALA A 49 -0.68 -2.79 4.39
N GLU A 50 -1.89 -2.58 4.92
CA GLU A 50 -3.08 -2.25 4.13
C GLU A 50 -3.55 -0.83 4.45
N TYR A 51 -3.73 -0.01 3.41
CA TYR A 51 -4.27 1.34 3.53
C TYR A 51 -5.47 1.55 2.61
N GLY A 52 -6.47 2.31 3.07
CA GLY A 52 -7.63 2.65 2.25
C GLY A 52 -7.32 3.75 1.23
N LEU A 53 -7.79 3.61 -0.01
CA LEU A 53 -7.66 4.57 -1.11
C LEU A 53 -9.04 4.89 -1.67
N GLY A 54 -9.92 5.46 -0.84
CA GLY A 54 -11.28 5.83 -1.26
C GLY A 54 -12.14 4.65 -1.72
N LYS A 55 -12.94 4.88 -2.77
CA LYS A 55 -13.93 3.95 -3.34
C LYS A 55 -13.35 3.12 -4.49
N ALA A 56 -14.11 2.15 -5.01
CA ALA A 56 -13.74 1.29 -6.12
C ALA A 56 -13.34 2.04 -7.41
N ASP A 57 -13.85 3.25 -7.61
CA ASP A 57 -13.50 4.07 -8.78
C ASP A 57 -12.02 4.50 -8.76
N GLU A 58 -11.41 4.63 -7.58
CA GLU A 58 -9.98 4.90 -7.46
C GLU A 58 -9.15 3.75 -8.02
N TYR A 59 -9.54 2.50 -7.77
CA TYR A 59 -8.85 1.32 -8.31
C TYR A 59 -8.78 1.35 -9.85
N GLN A 60 -9.86 1.78 -10.51
CA GLN A 60 -9.90 1.84 -11.97
C GLN A 60 -8.83 2.78 -12.54
N LYS A 61 -8.49 3.85 -11.81
CA LYS A 61 -7.43 4.80 -12.21
C LYS A 61 -6.06 4.14 -12.25
N TYR A 62 -5.80 3.12 -11.44
CA TYR A 62 -4.48 2.45 -11.34
C TYR A 62 -4.43 1.09 -12.04
N LYS A 63 -5.54 0.63 -12.65
CA LYS A 63 -5.61 -0.68 -13.30
C LYS A 63 -4.56 -0.88 -14.39
N HIS A 64 -4.20 0.19 -15.10
CA HIS A 64 -3.15 0.20 -16.12
C HIS A 64 -1.73 -0.03 -15.57
N LEU A 65 -1.54 0.05 -14.24
CA LEU A 65 -0.26 -0.19 -13.57
C LEU A 65 -0.13 -1.62 -13.02
N ALA A 66 -1.12 -2.49 -13.26
CA ALA A 66 -1.11 -3.85 -12.73
C ALA A 66 0.14 -4.64 -13.15
N ASP A 67 0.60 -4.47 -14.39
CA ASP A 67 1.79 -5.14 -14.93
C ASP A 67 3.12 -4.53 -14.41
N ALA A 68 3.05 -3.36 -13.76
CA ALA A 68 4.20 -2.66 -13.18
C ALA A 68 4.35 -2.94 -11.68
N LEU A 69 3.50 -3.78 -11.08
CA LEU A 69 3.64 -4.17 -9.68
C LEU A 69 4.84 -5.12 -9.49
N PRO A 70 5.62 -4.95 -8.39
CA PRO A 70 5.57 -3.84 -7.44
C PRO A 70 6.24 -2.57 -7.98
N PHE A 71 5.68 -1.39 -7.65
CA PHE A 71 6.26 -0.09 -8.03
C PHE A 71 6.41 0.86 -6.83
N MET A 72 7.34 1.82 -6.97
CA MET A 72 7.51 2.92 -6.01
C MET A 72 6.56 4.06 -6.35
N ALA A 73 5.92 4.63 -5.34
CA ALA A 73 5.01 5.77 -5.50
C ALA A 73 5.16 6.77 -4.37
N ILE A 74 4.95 8.05 -4.68
CA ILE A 74 4.70 9.07 -3.67
C ILE A 74 3.22 9.00 -3.31
N ALA A 75 2.92 8.72 -2.05
CA ALA A 75 1.59 8.63 -1.50
C ALA A 75 1.29 9.81 -0.60
N ASP A 76 0.19 10.51 -0.87
CA ASP A 76 -0.35 11.51 0.06
C ASP A 76 -1.27 10.80 1.04
N MET A 77 -0.83 10.72 2.29
CA MET A 77 -1.46 9.95 3.35
C MET A 77 -2.06 10.86 4.42
N GLU A 78 -3.09 10.37 5.09
CA GLU A 78 -3.70 11.04 6.21
C GLU A 78 -4.00 10.04 7.34
N ILE A 79 -3.58 10.40 8.54
CA ILE A 79 -4.05 9.77 9.77
C ILE A 79 -5.40 10.40 10.15
N VAL A 80 -6.44 9.57 10.20
CA VAL A 80 -7.81 9.92 10.58
C VAL A 80 -8.26 9.07 11.78
N THR A 81 -9.17 9.61 12.59
CA THR A 81 -9.77 8.91 13.75
C THR A 81 -11.27 9.11 13.77
N ASN A 82 -12.01 8.12 14.26
CA ASN A 82 -13.44 8.23 14.57
C ASN A 82 -13.71 8.38 16.08
N GLY A 83 -12.69 8.74 16.86
CA GLY A 83 -12.74 8.82 18.33
C GLY A 83 -12.55 7.48 19.05
N LYS A 84 -12.57 6.34 18.34
CA LYS A 84 -12.32 4.99 18.89
C LYS A 84 -11.09 4.33 18.26
N THR A 85 -10.96 4.42 16.94
CA THR A 85 -9.85 3.83 16.19
C THR A 85 -9.20 4.89 15.31
N GLN A 86 -7.88 4.81 15.23
CA GLN A 86 -7.07 5.59 14.31
C GLN A 86 -6.68 4.71 13.12
N LYS A 87 -6.70 5.28 11.92
CA LYS A 87 -6.25 4.60 10.70
C LYS A 87 -5.55 5.58 9.78
N THR A 88 -4.66 5.06 8.94
CA THR A 88 -4.04 5.81 7.86
C THR A 88 -4.78 5.52 6.56
N VAL A 89 -5.12 6.56 5.81
CA VAL A 89 -5.73 6.49 4.48
C VAL A 89 -4.84 7.18 3.46
N ILE A 90 -4.83 6.69 2.23
CA ILE A 90 -4.16 7.28 1.08
C ILE A 90 -5.21 8.09 0.31
N HIS A 91 -4.84 9.30 -0.09
CA HIS A 91 -5.67 10.18 -0.93
C HIS A 91 -5.23 10.14 -2.39
N SER A 92 -3.94 10.00 -2.65
CA SER A 92 -3.36 9.93 -4.00
C SER A 92 -2.10 9.08 -4.02
N LEU A 93 -1.89 8.39 -5.15
CA LEU A 93 -0.65 7.69 -5.48
C LEU A 93 -0.09 8.27 -6.77
N LYS A 94 1.18 8.65 -6.75
CA LYS A 94 1.91 9.07 -7.95
C LYS A 94 3.08 8.11 -8.17
N PRO A 95 3.00 7.21 -9.17
CA PRO A 95 4.12 6.34 -9.50
C PRO A 95 5.37 7.18 -9.79
N ILE A 96 6.49 6.75 -9.23
CA ILE A 96 7.81 7.26 -9.59
C ILE A 96 8.26 6.35 -10.74
N GLU A 97 8.55 6.92 -11.92
CA GLU A 97 8.95 6.14 -13.11
C GLU A 97 10.00 5.07 -12.76
N PRO A 98 9.91 3.86 -13.34
CA PRO A 98 10.67 2.71 -12.87
C PRO A 98 12.17 2.94 -13.04
N VAL A 99 12.90 3.01 -11.92
CA VAL A 99 14.27 2.48 -11.91
C VAL A 99 14.13 0.97 -12.06
N LYS A 100 14.23 0.52 -13.31
CA LYS A 100 14.53 -0.83 -13.76
C LYS A 100 15.33 -1.60 -12.68
N ALA A 101 14.68 -2.60 -12.08
CA ALA A 101 15.24 -3.74 -11.33
C ALA A 101 16.62 -3.56 -10.69
N ALA A 102 16.66 -3.25 -9.39
CA ALA A 102 17.77 -3.67 -8.54
C ALA A 102 17.49 -5.09 -8.04
N VAL A 103 17.98 -6.06 -8.82
CA VAL A 103 18.24 -7.44 -8.41
C VAL A 103 18.95 -7.46 -7.05
N SER A 104 18.28 -7.95 -5.99
CA SER A 104 18.99 -8.52 -4.84
C SER A 104 19.40 -9.95 -5.18
N GLY A 105 20.27 -10.08 -6.17
CA GLY A 105 21.04 -11.29 -6.42
C GLY A 105 22.17 -11.38 -5.39
N GLY A 106 21.84 -11.82 -4.18
CA GLY A 106 22.81 -12.21 -3.17
C GLY A 106 23.46 -13.54 -3.54
N LYS A 107 24.44 -13.49 -4.46
CA LYS A 107 25.45 -14.54 -4.58
C LYS A 107 26.25 -14.58 -3.28
N ASN A 108 25.98 -15.54 -2.41
CA ASN A 108 27.01 -16.04 -1.50
C ASN A 108 27.70 -17.22 -2.20
N VAL A 109 28.85 -16.92 -2.80
CA VAL A 109 29.84 -17.90 -3.25
C VAL A 109 31.15 -17.58 -2.53
N ALA A 110 31.81 -18.64 -2.07
CA ALA A 110 33.17 -18.73 -1.50
C ALA A 110 33.33 -18.20 -0.05
N ALA A 111 34.06 -18.87 0.84
CA ALA A 111 35.12 -19.87 0.67
C ALA A 111 35.05 -20.98 1.73
#